data_AF-M0E8H1-F1
#
_entry.id   AF-M0E8H1-F1
#
_cell.length_a   1.000
_cell.length_b   1.000
_cell.length_c   1.000
_cell.angle_alpha   90.00
_cell.angle_beta   90.00
_cell.angle_gamma   90.00
#
_symmetry.space_group_name_H-M   'P 1'
#
loop_
_entity.id
_entity.type
_entity.pdbx_description
1 polymer ?
#
loop_
_entity_poly.entity_id
_entity_poly.type
_entity_poly.pdbx_seq_one_letter_code
_entity_poly.pdbx_strand_id
1 'polypeptide(L)'
;MESQLIPLLADPLDESVFPSGDTSWLENGRKYVGIWWTMIAGLDESVFPSGDTSWLENGRKYVGIWWTMIAGSANWEYKSDNEISRNNNNPAAYIHGARTERMKRYMRFASEHGLDSVLAEGWNKGWSSYGANADGTALELGIDDSYPDFDVNEVTEFGANLSNPVEMTMHNETSGNLGNYEDEIENEDIFEDYEDTGIRSIKNGYVNDPGLYDKLNDQEPTQTHHSQRAVNHHQTVIQAAAANRQMLEIHEGIKPTGEIRTYPNVAAREVVKAQEYDGFGELGS
;
A
#
# COMPACT_ATOMS: atom_id res chain seq x y z
N MET A 1 -29.96 -37.07 10.24
CA MET A 1 -29.72 -36.88 11.69
C MET A 1 -29.19 -35.46 11.83
N GLU A 2 -30.02 -34.40 11.92
CA GLU A 2 -30.87 -34.02 13.07
C GLU A 2 -30.09 -34.13 14.41
N SER A 3 -30.04 -33.19 15.37
CA SER A 3 -30.66 -31.87 15.58
C SER A 3 -30.31 -31.37 17.03
N GLN A 4 -30.31 -30.05 17.28
CA GLN A 4 -30.71 -29.30 18.53
C GLN A 4 -29.74 -29.00 19.74
N LEU A 5 -29.54 -27.69 20.00
CA LEU A 5 -29.74 -26.81 21.20
C LEU A 5 -29.36 -27.17 22.69
N ILE A 6 -28.41 -26.37 23.27
CA ILE A 6 -28.27 -25.58 24.57
C ILE A 6 -29.01 -26.01 25.91
N PRO A 7 -28.43 -25.99 27.17
CA PRO A 7 -28.17 -24.82 28.11
C PRO A 7 -26.93 -24.89 29.10
N LEU A 8 -26.15 -23.82 29.38
CA LEU A 8 -26.15 -22.68 30.38
C LEU A 8 -25.55 -22.90 31.81
N LEU A 9 -24.57 -22.02 32.13
CA LEU A 9 -24.16 -21.32 33.40
C LEU A 9 -23.50 -22.02 34.61
N ALA A 10 -22.32 -21.52 35.03
CA ALA A 10 -22.13 -20.71 36.27
C ALA A 10 -20.64 -20.30 36.47
N ASP A 11 -20.41 -19.01 36.70
CA ASP A 11 -19.13 -18.35 37.09
C ASP A 11 -19.20 -17.95 38.58
N PRO A 12 -18.10 -17.87 39.37
CA PRO A 12 -17.35 -16.60 39.52
C PRO A 12 -15.84 -16.72 39.85
N LEU A 13 -14.98 -15.80 39.38
CA LEU A 13 -13.71 -15.46 40.04
C LEU A 13 -13.38 -13.94 40.00
N ASP A 14 -12.69 -13.50 41.06
CA ASP A 14 -12.49 -12.13 41.59
C ASP A 14 -11.36 -11.32 40.88
N GLU A 15 -11.67 -10.08 40.48
CA GLU A 15 -10.85 -9.17 39.65
C GLU A 15 -9.96 -8.18 40.45
N SER A 16 -9.84 -8.32 41.76
CA SER A 16 -9.14 -7.32 42.60
C SER A 16 -7.60 -7.24 42.46
N VAL A 17 -7.00 -7.87 41.44
CA VAL A 17 -5.52 -8.01 41.31
C VAL A 17 -4.91 -7.24 40.12
N PHE A 18 -5.67 -6.53 39.26
CA PHE A 18 -5.12 -5.88 38.05
C PHE A 18 -5.27 -4.34 37.99
N PRO A 19 -4.19 -3.58 37.72
CA PRO A 19 -4.23 -2.13 37.56
C PRO A 19 -4.76 -1.72 36.17
N SER A 20 -5.40 -0.56 36.11
CA SER A 20 -6.27 -0.03 35.05
C SER A 20 -5.66 0.06 33.64
N GLY A 21 -5.99 -0.92 32.81
CA GLY A 21 -5.97 -0.87 31.35
C GLY A 21 -7.03 -1.87 30.85
N ASP A 22 -7.94 -1.46 29.97
CA ASP A 22 -9.08 -2.31 29.56
C ASP A 22 -8.61 -3.47 28.67
N THR A 23 -8.51 -4.66 29.26
CA THR A 23 -8.17 -5.93 28.61
C THR A 23 -9.38 -6.87 28.50
N SER A 24 -10.61 -6.35 28.60
CA SER A 24 -11.86 -7.14 28.66
C SER A 24 -12.12 -8.01 27.41
N TRP A 25 -11.36 -7.85 26.33
CA TRP A 25 -11.48 -8.61 25.09
C TRP A 25 -10.69 -9.93 25.07
N LEU A 26 -9.84 -10.19 26.07
CA LEU A 26 -9.02 -11.42 26.14
C LEU A 26 -9.75 -12.62 26.76
N GLU A 27 -10.92 -12.43 27.37
CA GLU A 27 -11.65 -13.51 28.03
C GLU A 27 -12.86 -13.98 27.22
N ASN A 28 -12.61 -14.90 26.27
CA ASN A 28 -13.31 -16.19 26.17
C ASN A 28 -13.24 -16.79 24.76
N GLY A 29 -12.12 -17.45 24.47
CA GLY A 29 -12.05 -18.44 23.39
C GLY A 29 -12.71 -19.76 23.82
N ARG A 30 -13.83 -20.12 23.18
CA ARG A 30 -14.12 -21.44 22.58
C ARG A 30 -15.62 -21.60 22.26
N LYS A 31 -15.96 -21.47 20.97
CA LYS A 31 -16.73 -22.42 20.14
C LYS A 31 -16.90 -21.81 18.74
N TYR A 32 -16.51 -22.57 17.72
CA TYR A 32 -16.58 -22.19 16.32
C TYR A 32 -18.02 -21.87 15.91
N VAL A 33 -18.24 -20.64 15.42
CA VAL A 33 -19.29 -20.09 14.53
C VAL A 33 -19.46 -18.60 14.90
N GLY A 34 -19.02 -17.71 14.01
CA GLY A 34 -19.35 -16.28 14.03
C GLY A 34 -18.63 -15.42 15.08
N ILE A 35 -17.52 -14.79 14.70
CA ILE A 35 -17.09 -13.51 15.29
C ILE A 35 -16.77 -12.58 14.12
N TRP A 36 -17.82 -12.21 13.39
CA TRP A 36 -17.89 -10.96 12.65
C TRP A 36 -19.06 -10.22 13.27
N TRP A 37 -18.86 -9.61 14.44
CA TRP A 37 -19.55 -8.38 14.81
C TRP A 37 -19.14 -7.91 16.20
N THR A 38 -18.93 -6.60 16.27
CA THR A 38 -18.88 -5.74 17.47
C THR A 38 -17.64 -5.88 18.36
N MET A 39 -16.66 -5.01 18.13
CA MET A 39 -16.47 -3.77 18.88
C MET A 39 -15.36 -2.92 18.22
N ILE A 40 -15.49 -1.60 18.36
CA ILE A 40 -14.53 -0.52 18.05
C ILE A 40 -14.81 0.26 16.73
N ALA A 41 -15.18 1.53 16.98
CA ALA A 41 -15.24 2.75 16.18
C ALA A 41 -16.30 2.91 15.07
N GLY A 42 -17.04 4.02 15.16
CA GLY A 42 -17.79 4.58 14.04
C GLY A 42 -16.84 5.30 13.09
N LEU A 43 -17.35 5.65 11.90
CA LEU A 43 -16.62 6.43 10.92
C LEU A 43 -16.15 7.74 11.58
N ASP A 44 -14.86 8.03 11.51
CA ASP A 44 -14.30 9.28 12.02
C ASP A 44 -14.41 10.34 10.93
N GLU A 45 -15.52 11.08 10.91
CA GLU A 45 -15.77 12.10 9.88
C GLU A 45 -14.74 13.25 9.91
N SER A 46 -14.01 13.43 11.02
CA SER A 46 -13.11 14.57 11.22
C SER A 46 -11.86 14.53 10.36
N VAL A 47 -11.44 13.35 9.92
CA VAL A 47 -10.26 13.18 9.05
C VAL A 47 -10.60 13.32 7.57
N PHE A 48 -11.89 13.40 7.21
CA PHE A 48 -12.33 13.57 5.83
C PHE A 48 -12.50 15.05 5.50
N PRO A 49 -12.08 15.53 4.31
CA PRO A 49 -12.21 16.92 3.91
C PRO A 49 -13.65 17.42 4.04
N SER A 50 -13.88 18.34 4.98
CA SER A 50 -15.22 18.86 5.30
C SER A 50 -16.26 17.79 5.68
N GLY A 51 -15.82 16.61 6.15
CA GLY A 51 -16.68 15.45 6.41
C GLY A 51 -17.23 14.78 5.14
N ASP A 52 -16.74 15.17 3.95
CA ASP A 52 -17.20 14.62 2.68
C ASP A 52 -16.62 13.21 2.47
N THR A 53 -17.54 12.26 2.32
CA THR A 53 -17.27 10.83 2.10
C THR A 53 -17.76 10.36 0.73
N SER A 54 -18.23 11.27 -0.14
CA SER A 54 -18.79 10.92 -1.45
C SER A 54 -17.76 10.37 -2.44
N TRP A 55 -16.48 10.64 -2.19
CA TRP A 55 -15.34 10.12 -2.97
C TRP A 55 -14.96 8.68 -2.62
N LEU A 56 -15.51 8.12 -1.53
CA LEU A 56 -15.29 6.72 -1.17
C LEU A 56 -16.03 5.84 -2.18
N GLU A 57 -15.29 5.29 -3.13
CA GLU A 57 -15.83 4.40 -4.15
C GLU A 57 -16.05 2.98 -3.56
N ASN A 58 -17.13 2.31 -3.96
CA ASN A 58 -17.45 0.94 -3.54
C ASN A 58 -16.59 -0.12 -4.23
N GLY A 59 -15.26 0.06 -4.17
CA GLY A 59 -14.25 -0.81 -4.76
C GLY A 59 -13.86 -0.40 -6.18
N ARG A 60 -12.54 -0.28 -6.41
CA ARG A 60 -11.94 -0.04 -7.73
C ARG A 60 -11.39 -1.35 -8.28
N LYS A 61 -11.59 -1.61 -9.58
CA LYS A 61 -10.91 -2.71 -10.29
C LYS A 61 -9.74 -2.12 -11.07
N TYR A 62 -8.56 -2.68 -10.88
CA TYR A 62 -7.37 -2.22 -11.57
C TYR A 62 -6.60 -3.37 -12.21
N VAL A 63 -5.76 -3.00 -13.17
CA VAL A 63 -4.65 -3.81 -13.69
C VAL A 63 -3.34 -3.07 -13.40
N GLY A 64 -2.18 -3.71 -13.55
CA GLY A 64 -0.93 -3.06 -13.16
C GLY A 64 0.27 -3.43 -13.99
N ILE A 65 1.16 -2.45 -14.18
CA ILE A 65 2.58 -2.69 -14.44
C ILE A 65 3.15 -3.17 -13.10
N TRP A 66 3.11 -4.49 -12.91
CA TRP A 66 3.49 -5.18 -11.67
C TRP A 66 4.06 -6.57 -11.97
N TRP A 67 3.23 -7.45 -12.53
CA TRP A 67 3.59 -8.85 -12.77
C TRP A 67 4.83 -9.03 -13.64
N THR A 68 5.09 -8.10 -14.57
CA THR A 68 6.30 -8.17 -15.42
C THR A 68 7.59 -8.05 -14.61
N MET A 69 7.59 -7.32 -13.49
CA MET A 69 8.72 -7.25 -12.56
C MET A 69 8.74 -8.44 -11.61
N ILE A 70 7.59 -8.81 -11.01
CA ILE A 70 7.47 -9.98 -10.13
C ILE A 70 7.94 -11.27 -10.82
N ALA A 71 7.56 -11.45 -12.08
CA ALA A 71 7.95 -12.61 -12.88
C ALA A 71 9.36 -12.46 -13.50
N GLY A 72 10.09 -11.38 -13.23
CA GLY A 72 11.50 -11.21 -13.62
C GLY A 72 11.75 -10.83 -15.09
N SER A 73 10.72 -10.41 -15.83
CA SER A 73 10.84 -9.99 -17.25
C SER A 73 11.15 -8.50 -17.43
N ALA A 74 11.05 -7.72 -16.36
CA ALA A 74 11.38 -6.30 -16.30
C ALA A 74 11.92 -5.95 -14.91
N ASN A 75 12.47 -4.75 -14.78
CA ASN A 75 13.03 -4.21 -13.54
C ASN A 75 12.15 -3.06 -13.03
N TRP A 76 12.09 -2.89 -11.71
CA TRP A 76 11.53 -1.68 -11.10
C TRP A 76 12.45 -0.48 -11.25
N GLU A 77 13.76 -0.68 -11.16
CA GLU A 77 14.74 0.39 -11.32
C GLU A 77 14.85 0.80 -12.81
N TYR A 78 14.90 2.09 -13.07
CA TYR A 78 15.36 2.62 -14.35
C TYR A 78 16.89 2.72 -14.36
N LYS A 79 17.50 2.41 -15.51
CA LYS A 79 18.92 2.69 -15.76
C LYS A 79 19.07 3.26 -17.16
N SER A 80 19.88 4.29 -17.30
CA SER A 80 20.23 4.81 -18.62
C SER A 80 21.12 3.82 -19.39
N ASP A 81 21.08 3.89 -20.72
CA ASP A 81 21.94 3.08 -21.59
C ASP A 81 23.44 3.20 -21.23
N ASN A 82 23.85 4.39 -20.78
CA ASN A 82 25.23 4.65 -20.36
C ASN A 82 25.60 3.89 -19.09
N GLU A 83 24.70 3.84 -18.10
CA GLU A 83 24.94 3.11 -16.85
C GLU A 83 25.01 1.60 -17.08
N ILE A 84 24.15 1.08 -17.95
CA ILE A 84 24.14 -0.33 -18.31
C ILE A 84 25.42 -0.70 -19.07
N SER A 85 25.79 0.11 -20.07
CA SER A 85 26.98 -0.13 -20.90
C SER A 85 28.29 -0.09 -20.10
N ARG A 86 28.39 0.77 -19.07
CA ARG A 86 29.59 0.85 -18.20
C ARG A 86 29.91 -0.45 -17.47
N ASN A 87 28.89 -1.29 -17.24
CA ASN A 87 29.04 -2.59 -16.58
C ASN A 87 29.18 -3.75 -17.59
N ASN A 88 29.52 -3.46 -18.86
CA ASN A 88 29.59 -4.42 -19.96
C ASN A 88 28.27 -5.18 -20.23
N ASN A 89 27.13 -4.60 -19.86
CA ASN A 89 25.81 -5.16 -20.12
C ASN A 89 25.22 -4.54 -21.40
N ASN A 90 24.23 -5.22 -22.01
CA ASN A 90 23.53 -4.76 -23.21
C ASN A 90 22.33 -3.87 -22.82
N PRO A 91 22.32 -2.56 -23.12
CA PRO A 91 21.17 -1.69 -22.85
C PRO A 91 19.86 -2.18 -23.46
N ALA A 92 19.92 -2.77 -24.66
CA ALA A 92 18.73 -3.27 -25.34
C ALA A 92 18.08 -4.48 -24.64
N ALA A 93 18.79 -5.15 -23.72
CA ALA A 93 18.25 -6.23 -22.91
C ALA A 93 17.66 -5.76 -21.58
N TYR A 94 17.88 -4.50 -21.19
CA TYR A 94 17.38 -3.95 -19.93
C TYR A 94 15.99 -3.35 -20.12
N ILE A 95 15.00 -3.94 -19.48
CA ILE A 95 13.62 -3.48 -19.55
C ILE A 95 13.24 -2.86 -18.21
N HIS A 96 13.04 -1.54 -18.21
CA HIS A 96 12.37 -0.86 -17.11
C HIS A 96 10.84 -1.06 -17.25
N GLY A 97 10.19 -1.40 -16.13
CA GLY A 97 8.77 -1.73 -16.05
C GLY A 97 7.86 -0.52 -16.24
N ALA A 98 7.98 0.51 -15.40
CA ALA A 98 7.13 1.69 -15.48
C ALA A 98 7.64 2.64 -16.58
N ARG A 99 6.96 2.66 -17.73
CA ARG A 99 7.22 3.63 -18.80
C ARG A 99 5.93 4.30 -19.23
N THR A 100 5.96 5.59 -19.53
CA THR A 100 4.78 6.36 -20.00
C THR A 100 4.06 5.63 -21.14
N GLU A 101 4.84 5.13 -22.10
CA GLU A 101 4.31 4.42 -23.26
C GLU A 101 3.55 3.14 -22.88
N ARG A 102 4.10 2.34 -21.94
CA ARG A 102 3.46 1.11 -21.45
C ARG A 102 2.23 1.44 -20.61
N MET A 103 2.29 2.46 -19.77
CA MET A 103 1.17 2.93 -18.95
C MET A 103 -0.02 3.31 -19.83
N LYS A 104 0.21 4.10 -20.90
CA LYS A 104 -0.82 4.47 -21.88
C LYS A 104 -1.44 3.25 -22.57
N ARG A 105 -0.67 2.19 -22.86
CA ARG A 105 -1.23 0.93 -23.40
C ARG A 105 -2.15 0.24 -22.39
N TYR A 106 -1.74 0.16 -21.13
CA TYR A 106 -2.55 -0.44 -20.07
C TYR A 106 -3.81 0.38 -19.79
N MET A 107 -3.72 1.71 -19.82
CA MET A 107 -4.88 2.60 -19.65
C MET A 107 -5.89 2.47 -20.79
N ARG A 108 -5.45 2.32 -22.05
CA ARG A 108 -6.37 2.01 -23.17
C ARG A 108 -7.08 0.69 -22.94
N PHE A 109 -6.35 -0.37 -22.56
CA PHE A 109 -6.94 -1.66 -22.23
C PHE A 109 -7.95 -1.55 -21.08
N ALA A 110 -7.60 -0.84 -20.00
CA ALA A 110 -8.49 -0.60 -18.88
C ALA A 110 -9.78 0.12 -19.30
N SER A 111 -9.65 1.16 -20.13
CA SER A 111 -10.77 1.94 -20.67
C SER A 111 -11.71 1.09 -21.53
N GLU A 112 -11.16 0.24 -22.40
CA GLU A 112 -11.91 -0.68 -23.27
C GLU A 112 -12.66 -1.77 -22.47
N HIS A 113 -12.19 -2.10 -21.27
CA HIS A 113 -12.73 -3.20 -20.45
C HIS A 113 -13.44 -2.77 -19.17
N GLY A 114 -13.64 -1.48 -18.94
CA GLY A 114 -14.33 -0.96 -17.75
C GLY A 114 -13.59 -1.27 -16.45
N LEU A 115 -12.27 -1.09 -16.48
CA LEU A 115 -11.41 -1.05 -15.30
C LEU A 115 -11.16 0.42 -14.94
N ASP A 116 -11.08 0.69 -13.65
CA ASP A 116 -11.14 2.05 -13.11
C ASP A 116 -9.74 2.69 -13.07
N SER A 117 -8.70 1.88 -12.87
CA SER A 117 -7.33 2.39 -12.77
C SER A 117 -6.24 1.42 -13.23
N VAL A 118 -5.03 1.96 -13.37
CA VAL A 118 -3.81 1.21 -13.65
C VAL A 118 -2.74 1.51 -12.59
N LEU A 119 -2.23 0.48 -11.93
CA LEU A 119 -1.08 0.55 -11.02
C LEU A 119 0.23 0.62 -11.80
N ALA A 120 1.18 1.44 -11.35
CA ALA A 120 2.55 1.41 -11.84
C ALA A 120 3.54 1.31 -10.67
N GLU A 121 4.25 0.19 -10.55
CA GLU A 121 5.42 0.09 -9.67
C GLU A 121 6.70 0.36 -10.47
N GLY A 122 7.73 0.94 -9.83
CA GLY A 122 8.95 1.37 -10.51
C GLY A 122 8.86 2.77 -11.12
N TRP A 123 7.79 3.53 -10.89
CA TRP A 123 7.57 4.81 -11.56
C TRP A 123 8.53 5.92 -11.09
N ASN A 124 8.89 5.88 -9.80
CA ASN A 124 9.68 6.89 -9.09
C ASN A 124 11.16 6.52 -8.98
N LYS A 125 12.03 7.48 -8.65
CA LYS A 125 13.46 7.23 -8.39
C LYS A 125 13.66 6.45 -7.08
N GLY A 126 14.87 5.91 -6.92
CA GLY A 126 15.30 5.32 -5.64
C GLY A 126 15.22 3.81 -5.53
N TRP A 127 14.68 3.11 -6.53
CA TRP A 127 14.60 1.64 -6.51
C TRP A 127 15.95 0.92 -6.40
N SER A 128 17.08 1.63 -6.51
CA SER A 128 18.39 1.11 -6.13
C SER A 128 18.52 0.79 -4.63
N SER A 129 17.73 1.43 -3.76
CA SER A 129 17.65 1.16 -2.31
C SER A 129 16.42 0.36 -1.91
N TYR A 130 15.77 -0.33 -2.86
CA TYR A 130 14.65 -1.23 -2.59
C TYR A 130 15.10 -2.68 -2.43
N GLY A 131 14.45 -3.39 -1.51
CA GLY A 131 14.49 -4.85 -1.42
C GLY A 131 14.42 -5.33 0.02
N ALA A 132 14.26 -6.65 0.19
CA ALA A 132 14.06 -7.27 1.50
C ALA A 132 15.18 -7.01 2.53
N ASN A 133 16.36 -6.54 2.13
CA ASN A 133 17.44 -6.17 3.05
C ASN A 133 18.01 -4.78 2.76
N ALA A 134 17.23 -3.92 2.09
CA ALA A 134 17.60 -2.55 1.80
C ALA A 134 16.98 -1.57 2.82
N ASP A 135 17.30 -0.28 2.72
CA ASP A 135 16.91 0.73 3.70
C ASP A 135 15.89 1.77 3.18
N GLY A 136 15.52 1.71 1.90
CA GLY A 136 14.54 2.61 1.29
C GLY A 136 14.94 4.08 1.27
N THR A 137 16.15 4.45 1.69
CA THR A 137 16.54 5.86 1.93
C THR A 137 16.63 6.73 0.69
N ALA A 138 16.64 6.13 -0.51
CA ALA A 138 16.67 6.86 -1.78
C ALA A 138 15.33 6.85 -2.50
N LEU A 139 14.30 6.17 -1.98
CA LEU A 139 12.96 6.18 -2.56
C LEU A 139 12.38 7.57 -2.38
N GLU A 140 12.08 8.22 -3.50
CA GLU A 140 11.45 9.55 -3.58
C GLU A 140 10.04 9.31 -4.12
N LEU A 141 8.98 9.72 -3.45
CA LEU A 141 7.58 9.43 -3.82
C LEU A 141 6.84 10.66 -4.37
N GLY A 142 7.48 11.83 -4.46
CA GLY A 142 6.93 13.00 -5.12
C GLY A 142 6.66 12.78 -6.62
N ILE A 143 5.62 13.41 -7.18
CA ILE A 143 5.24 13.25 -8.60
C ILE A 143 6.37 13.66 -9.57
N ASP A 144 7.16 14.67 -9.17
CA ASP A 144 8.30 15.20 -9.92
C ASP A 144 9.57 14.31 -9.79
N ASP A 145 9.50 13.29 -8.93
CA ASP A 145 10.55 12.30 -8.73
C ASP A 145 10.34 11.01 -9.53
N SER A 146 9.47 11.08 -10.52
CA SER A 146 9.39 10.07 -11.57
C SER A 146 10.71 9.88 -12.33
N TYR A 147 10.97 8.65 -12.77
CA TYR A 147 12.13 8.37 -13.63
C TYR A 147 11.99 9.05 -15.00
N PRO A 148 13.09 9.32 -15.71
CA PRO A 148 13.05 10.04 -17.00
C PRO A 148 12.21 9.39 -18.12
N ASP A 149 11.84 8.12 -18.00
CA ASP A 149 10.99 7.41 -18.96
C ASP A 149 9.54 7.19 -18.48
N PHE A 150 9.16 7.83 -17.36
CA PHE A 150 7.80 7.87 -16.82
C PHE A 150 7.41 9.31 -16.48
N ASP A 151 6.28 9.80 -17.00
CA ASP A 151 5.77 11.15 -16.74
C ASP A 151 4.37 11.01 -16.13
N VAL A 152 4.26 11.33 -14.83
CA VAL A 152 3.02 11.20 -14.05
C VAL A 152 1.92 12.10 -14.63
N ASN A 153 2.24 13.36 -14.93
CA ASN A 153 1.29 14.32 -15.48
C ASN A 153 0.78 13.90 -16.86
N GLU A 154 1.67 13.39 -17.72
CA GLU A 154 1.30 12.92 -19.05
C GLU A 154 0.37 11.69 -18.99
N VAL A 155 0.58 10.78 -18.02
CA VAL A 155 -0.29 9.59 -17.90
C VAL A 155 -1.62 9.92 -17.24
N THR A 156 -1.68 10.80 -16.23
CA THR A 156 -2.94 11.21 -15.61
C THR A 156 -3.80 12.02 -16.59
N GLU A 157 -3.21 12.96 -17.32
CA GLU A 157 -3.91 13.69 -18.39
C GLU A 157 -4.40 12.73 -19.48
N PHE A 158 -3.57 11.77 -19.89
CA PHE A 158 -3.98 10.79 -20.90
C PHE A 158 -5.15 9.94 -20.43
N GLY A 159 -5.09 9.41 -19.20
CA GLY A 159 -6.13 8.58 -18.60
C GLY A 159 -7.47 9.30 -18.45
N ALA A 160 -7.44 10.57 -18.03
CA ALA A 160 -8.62 11.42 -17.91
C ALA A 160 -9.31 11.70 -19.26
N ASN A 161 -8.54 11.73 -20.36
CA ASN A 161 -9.04 12.03 -21.70
C ASN A 161 -9.54 10.80 -22.50
N LEU A 162 -9.53 9.60 -21.90
CA LEU A 162 -10.11 8.40 -22.52
C LEU A 162 -11.64 8.44 -22.51
N SER A 163 -12.28 7.72 -23.43
CA SER A 163 -13.76 7.70 -23.54
C SER A 163 -14.44 7.14 -22.29
N ASN A 164 -13.82 6.14 -21.67
CA ASN A 164 -14.07 5.77 -20.29
C ASN A 164 -12.80 6.18 -19.51
N PRO A 165 -12.84 7.23 -18.67
CA PRO A 165 -11.68 7.68 -17.93
C PRO A 165 -11.06 6.57 -17.09
N VAL A 166 -9.73 6.57 -17.02
CA VAL A 166 -8.95 5.61 -16.23
C VAL A 166 -7.92 6.39 -15.41
N GLU A 167 -7.90 6.15 -14.11
CA GLU A 167 -6.93 6.80 -13.23
C GLU A 167 -5.61 6.01 -13.12
N MET A 168 -4.58 6.68 -12.64
CA MET A 168 -3.39 6.01 -12.15
C MET A 168 -3.61 5.60 -10.68
N THR A 169 -3.28 4.35 -10.35
CA THR A 169 -3.06 3.93 -8.96
C THR A 169 -1.58 4.14 -8.66
N MET A 170 -1.30 4.96 -7.65
CA MET A 170 0.05 5.25 -7.21
C MET A 170 0.68 4.07 -6.47
N HIS A 171 2.01 3.96 -6.52
CA HIS A 171 2.75 2.98 -5.72
C HIS A 171 3.73 3.67 -4.77
N ASN A 172 3.52 3.50 -3.47
CA ASN A 172 4.37 4.02 -2.40
C ASN A 172 5.05 2.86 -1.66
N GLU A 173 6.13 2.32 -2.23
CA GLU A 173 7.00 1.39 -1.51
C GLU A 173 7.94 2.16 -0.60
N THR A 174 8.18 1.64 0.61
CA THR A 174 9.02 2.29 1.62
C THR A 174 10.32 1.53 1.89
N SER A 175 10.41 0.28 1.43
CA SER A 175 11.43 -0.70 1.84
C SER A 175 11.57 -0.80 3.37
N GLY A 176 10.49 -0.52 4.11
CA GLY A 176 10.43 -0.51 5.57
C GLY A 176 10.85 0.80 6.24
N ASN A 177 11.12 1.88 5.50
CA ASN A 177 11.54 3.17 6.06
C ASN A 177 10.36 4.08 6.40
N LEU A 178 9.91 4.02 7.64
CA LEU A 178 8.76 4.80 8.12
C LEU A 178 9.08 6.28 8.18
N GLY A 179 10.30 6.62 8.62
CA GLY A 179 10.73 8.00 8.79
C GLY A 179 10.80 8.74 7.46
N ASN A 180 11.28 8.09 6.40
CA ASN A 180 11.26 8.67 5.05
C ASN A 180 9.85 8.92 4.56
N TYR A 181 8.96 7.93 4.68
CA TYR A 181 7.62 8.07 4.18
C TYR A 181 6.79 9.12 4.94
N GLU A 182 6.95 9.20 6.26
CA GLU A 182 6.32 10.27 7.06
C GLU A 182 6.86 11.66 6.71
N ASP A 183 8.16 11.79 6.43
CA ASP A 183 8.76 13.07 6.04
C ASP A 183 8.20 13.58 4.71
N GLU A 184 8.10 12.71 3.70
CA GLU A 184 7.51 13.08 2.41
C GLU A 184 6.01 13.42 2.53
N ILE A 185 5.25 12.71 3.36
CA ILE A 185 3.84 13.03 3.61
C ILE A 185 3.69 14.37 4.33
N GLU A 186 4.49 14.63 5.37
CA GLU A 186 4.29 15.78 6.27
C GLU A 186 5.00 17.06 5.83
N ASN A 187 6.14 16.94 5.13
CA ASN A 187 7.00 18.08 4.78
C ASN A 187 7.11 18.32 3.27
N GLU A 188 6.72 17.35 2.43
CA GLU A 188 6.69 17.48 0.97
C GLU A 188 5.28 17.39 0.39
N ASP A 189 4.26 17.24 1.23
CA ASP A 189 2.84 17.28 0.87
C ASP A 189 2.44 16.31 -0.27
N ILE A 190 3.14 15.16 -0.40
CA ILE A 190 2.97 14.26 -1.56
C ILE A 190 1.53 13.78 -1.78
N PHE A 191 0.71 13.68 -0.72
CA PHE A 191 -0.69 13.28 -0.85
C PHE A 191 -1.59 14.39 -1.38
N GLU A 192 -1.28 15.67 -1.08
CA GLU A 192 -1.96 16.81 -1.67
C GLU A 192 -1.63 16.89 -3.17
N ASP A 193 -0.35 16.72 -3.53
CA ASP A 193 0.10 16.67 -4.92
C ASP A 193 -0.57 15.54 -5.72
N TYR A 194 -0.76 14.37 -5.11
CA TYR A 194 -1.51 13.27 -5.72
C TYR A 194 -2.96 13.67 -6.00
N GLU A 195 -3.64 14.27 -5.03
CA GLU A 195 -5.02 14.71 -5.20
C GLU A 195 -5.15 15.76 -6.31
N ASP A 196 -4.27 16.76 -6.32
CA ASP A 196 -4.25 17.85 -7.31
C ASP A 196 -3.97 17.34 -8.72
N THR A 197 -3.18 16.27 -8.84
CA THR A 197 -2.88 15.60 -10.11
C THR A 197 -3.98 14.61 -10.54
N GLY A 198 -5.03 14.43 -9.71
CA GLY A 198 -6.18 13.58 -10.01
C GLY A 198 -5.97 12.10 -9.68
N ILE A 199 -4.99 11.77 -8.85
CA ILE A 199 -4.75 10.43 -8.32
C ILE A 199 -5.54 10.28 -7.02
N ARG A 200 -6.27 9.16 -6.86
CA ARG A 200 -7.13 8.91 -5.69
C ARG A 200 -6.94 7.53 -5.06
N SER A 201 -5.94 6.78 -5.51
CA SER A 201 -5.65 5.46 -4.94
C SER A 201 -4.17 5.17 -4.90
N ILE A 202 -3.71 4.62 -3.79
CA ILE A 202 -2.33 4.28 -3.48
C ILE A 202 -2.26 2.80 -3.09
N LYS A 203 -1.36 2.05 -3.72
CA LYS A 203 -0.81 0.81 -3.17
C LYS A 203 0.45 1.18 -2.39
N ASN A 204 0.50 0.85 -1.11
CA ASN A 204 1.63 1.15 -0.22
C ASN A 204 2.27 -0.16 0.26
N GLY A 205 3.60 -0.22 0.37
CA GLY A 205 4.37 -1.42 0.75
C GLY A 205 5.46 -1.15 1.78
N TYR A 206 5.85 -2.20 2.51
CA TYR A 206 6.86 -2.14 3.59
C TYR A 206 7.81 -3.34 3.55
N VAL A 207 8.31 -3.68 2.37
CA VAL A 207 9.17 -4.85 2.16
C VAL A 207 10.49 -4.68 2.92
N ASN A 208 10.67 -5.44 4.00
CA ASN A 208 11.92 -5.50 4.76
C ASN A 208 11.95 -6.75 5.67
N ASP A 209 12.95 -7.63 5.50
CA ASP A 209 13.16 -8.82 6.33
C ASP A 209 13.75 -8.45 7.70
N PRO A 210 14.80 -7.59 7.80
CA PRO A 210 15.34 -7.14 9.09
C PRO A 210 14.37 -6.38 10.01
N GLY A 211 13.44 -5.59 9.46
CA GLY A 211 12.45 -4.83 10.22
C GLY A 211 12.20 -3.43 9.66
N LEU A 212 11.65 -2.53 10.48
CA LEU A 212 11.30 -1.18 10.06
C LEU A 212 12.25 -0.13 10.65
N TYR A 213 12.59 0.86 9.83
CA TYR A 213 13.40 2.02 10.23
C TYR A 213 12.45 3.11 10.76
N ASP A 214 12.75 3.64 11.94
CA ASP A 214 11.86 4.59 12.63
C ASP A 214 12.07 6.01 12.13
N LYS A 215 13.32 6.37 11.80
CA LYS A 215 13.73 7.74 11.43
C LYS A 215 14.52 7.75 10.13
N LEU A 216 14.48 8.89 9.44
CA LEU A 216 15.16 9.15 8.16
C LEU A 216 16.60 8.62 8.06
N ASN A 217 17.39 8.79 9.11
CA ASN A 217 18.83 8.48 9.10
C ASN A 217 19.20 7.26 9.94
N ASP A 218 18.20 6.44 10.31
CA ASP A 218 18.47 5.19 11.02
C ASP A 218 19.38 4.29 10.16
N GLN A 219 20.45 3.80 10.77
CA GLN A 219 21.40 2.91 10.09
C GLN A 219 20.95 1.45 10.12
N GLU A 220 20.04 1.12 11.04
CA GLU A 220 19.54 -0.23 11.28
C GLU A 220 18.05 -0.14 11.65
N PRO A 221 17.24 -1.15 11.31
CA PRO A 221 15.84 -1.20 11.71
C PRO A 221 15.74 -1.36 13.23
N THR A 222 14.81 -0.63 13.83
CA THR A 222 14.58 -0.67 15.29
C THR A 222 13.20 -1.17 15.67
N GLN A 223 12.31 -1.34 14.70
CA GLN A 223 10.91 -1.71 14.89
C GLN A 223 10.58 -2.99 14.13
N THR A 224 9.53 -3.69 14.55
CA THR A 224 8.91 -4.76 13.77
C THR A 224 7.64 -4.24 13.10
N HIS A 225 7.18 -4.90 12.03
CA HIS A 225 5.92 -4.61 11.33
C HIS A 225 4.67 -4.66 12.21
N HIS A 226 4.77 -5.17 13.43
CA HIS A 226 3.65 -5.30 14.36
C HIS A 226 3.92 -4.61 15.71
N SER A 227 4.97 -3.80 15.78
CA SER A 227 5.26 -2.96 16.94
C SER A 227 4.18 -1.87 17.12
N GLN A 228 4.09 -1.31 18.33
CA GLN A 228 3.21 -0.16 18.57
C GLN A 228 3.54 1.03 17.65
N ARG A 229 4.83 1.20 17.30
CA ARG A 229 5.28 2.26 16.39
C ARG A 229 4.71 2.04 14.98
N ALA A 230 4.75 0.82 14.46
CA ALA A 230 4.14 0.49 13.16
C ALA A 230 2.62 0.68 13.18
N VAL A 231 1.94 0.31 14.26
CA VAL A 231 0.49 0.56 14.42
C VAL A 231 0.19 2.06 14.34
N ASN A 232 0.94 2.89 15.05
CA ASN A 232 0.78 4.35 15.03
C ASN A 232 1.11 4.94 13.65
N HIS A 233 2.16 4.44 13.00
CA HIS A 233 2.54 4.84 11.64
C HIS A 233 1.39 4.62 10.65
N HIS A 234 0.86 3.39 10.59
CA HIS A 234 -0.24 3.10 9.67
C HIS A 234 -1.47 3.96 9.95
N GLN A 235 -1.79 4.23 11.21
CA GLN A 235 -2.88 5.15 11.53
C GLN A 235 -2.62 6.56 11.01
N THR A 236 -1.38 7.06 11.15
CA THR A 236 -0.96 8.38 10.65
C THR A 236 -1.12 8.45 9.13
N VAL A 237 -0.57 7.47 8.39
CA VAL A 237 -0.68 7.38 6.93
C VAL A 237 -2.15 7.27 6.49
N ILE A 238 -2.97 6.48 7.18
CA ILE A 238 -4.40 6.32 6.86
C ILE A 238 -5.16 7.63 6.99
N GLN A 239 -4.88 8.40 8.05
CA GLN A 239 -5.53 9.69 8.30
C GLN A 239 -5.06 10.74 7.29
N ALA A 240 -3.77 10.81 7.00
CA ALA A 240 -3.22 11.71 5.98
C ALA A 240 -3.79 11.41 4.58
N ALA A 241 -3.91 10.13 4.23
CA ALA A 241 -4.54 9.69 2.99
C ALA A 241 -6.03 10.08 2.93
N ALA A 242 -6.77 9.88 4.03
CA ALA A 242 -8.18 10.27 4.11
C ALA A 242 -8.38 11.78 3.94
N ALA A 243 -7.48 12.58 4.53
CA ALA A 243 -7.47 14.03 4.44
C ALA A 243 -7.21 14.55 3.01
N ASN A 244 -6.67 13.73 2.12
CA ASN A 244 -6.39 14.06 0.72
C ASN A 244 -7.15 13.16 -0.27
N ARG A 245 -8.29 12.61 0.15
CA ARG A 245 -9.18 11.76 -0.67
C ARG A 245 -8.49 10.56 -1.34
N GLN A 246 -7.53 9.95 -0.66
CA GLN A 246 -6.79 8.78 -1.13
C GLN A 246 -7.35 7.48 -0.55
N MET A 247 -7.66 6.53 -1.44
CA MET A 247 -7.91 5.13 -1.09
C MET A 247 -6.59 4.39 -0.92
N LEU A 248 -6.46 3.56 0.12
CA LEU A 248 -5.24 2.82 0.44
C LEU A 248 -5.41 1.31 0.29
N GLU A 249 -4.50 0.69 -0.45
CA GLU A 249 -4.17 -0.73 -0.37
C GLU A 249 -2.82 -0.87 0.34
N ILE A 250 -2.75 -1.64 1.43
CA ILE A 250 -1.55 -1.71 2.28
C ILE A 250 -0.94 -3.12 2.25
N HIS A 251 0.23 -3.27 1.64
CA HIS A 251 1.08 -4.47 1.63
C HIS A 251 2.03 -4.45 2.84
N GLU A 252 2.50 -5.61 3.29
CA GLU A 252 3.34 -5.83 4.49
C GLU A 252 2.87 -5.09 5.76
N GLY A 253 1.58 -4.77 5.84
CA GLY A 253 1.06 -3.94 6.92
C GLY A 253 0.79 -4.69 8.22
N ILE A 254 0.23 -3.97 9.20
CA ILE A 254 -0.41 -4.63 10.34
C ILE A 254 -1.63 -5.44 9.88
N LYS A 255 -1.84 -6.61 10.50
CA LYS A 255 -3.05 -7.41 10.29
C LYS A 255 -4.30 -6.54 10.56
N PRO A 256 -5.36 -6.65 9.74
CA PRO A 256 -6.57 -5.87 9.95
C PRO A 256 -7.23 -6.25 11.28
N THR A 257 -7.72 -5.24 12.01
CA THR A 257 -8.42 -5.42 13.30
C THR A 257 -9.81 -4.77 13.30
N GLY A 258 -10.25 -4.23 12.15
CA GLY A 258 -11.58 -3.65 11.96
C GLY A 258 -11.57 -2.14 11.72
N GLU A 259 -10.38 -1.54 11.61
CA GLU A 259 -10.15 -0.11 11.39
C GLU A 259 -10.78 0.44 10.11
N ILE A 260 -11.03 -0.40 9.10
CA ILE A 260 -11.79 -0.03 7.89
C ILE A 260 -13.19 0.52 8.21
N ARG A 261 -13.77 0.16 9.36
CA ARG A 261 -15.05 0.74 9.81
C ARG A 261 -14.92 2.20 10.22
N THR A 262 -13.78 2.58 10.79
CA THR A 262 -13.42 3.95 11.17
C THR A 262 -12.94 4.74 9.97
N TYR A 263 -12.08 4.10 9.18
CA TYR A 263 -11.33 4.65 8.06
C TYR A 263 -11.65 3.83 6.79
N PRO A 264 -12.84 4.03 6.20
CA PRO A 264 -13.26 3.31 4.99
C PRO A 264 -12.41 3.57 3.75
N ASN A 265 -11.47 4.52 3.80
CA ASN A 265 -10.49 4.72 2.74
C ASN A 265 -9.44 3.60 2.67
N VAL A 266 -9.31 2.74 3.69
CA VAL A 266 -8.50 1.52 3.62
C VAL A 266 -9.26 0.47 2.82
N ALA A 267 -8.97 0.35 1.53
CA ALA A 267 -9.68 -0.55 0.62
C ALA A 267 -9.29 -2.03 0.84
N ALA A 268 -8.00 -2.30 1.00
CA ALA A 268 -7.46 -3.65 1.03
C ALA A 268 -6.12 -3.74 1.78
N ARG A 269 -5.74 -4.96 2.16
CA ARG A 269 -4.42 -5.26 2.72
C ARG A 269 -3.86 -6.59 2.23
N GLU A 270 -2.56 -6.63 2.05
CA GLU A 270 -1.80 -7.86 1.90
C GLU A 270 -0.98 -8.11 3.18
N VAL A 271 -1.33 -9.16 3.92
CA VAL A 271 -0.68 -9.57 5.17
C VAL A 271 -0.54 -11.10 5.25
N VAL A 272 -0.65 -11.75 4.10
CA VAL A 272 -0.57 -13.20 3.90
C VAL A 272 0.08 -13.45 2.55
N LYS A 273 0.60 -14.67 2.37
CA LYS A 273 1.11 -15.13 1.08
C LYS A 273 0.05 -14.97 -0.02
N ALA A 274 0.35 -14.19 -1.05
CA ALA A 274 -0.54 -13.90 -2.17
C ALA A 274 0.04 -14.34 -3.52
N GLN A 275 -0.54 -13.83 -4.61
CA GLN A 275 -0.27 -14.25 -5.98
C GLN A 275 1.18 -14.01 -6.43
N GLU A 276 1.87 -13.01 -5.87
CA GLU A 276 3.28 -12.73 -6.18
C GLU A 276 4.21 -13.94 -5.96
N TYR A 277 3.90 -14.76 -4.96
CA TYR A 277 4.68 -15.95 -4.66
C TYR A 277 4.56 -17.07 -5.71
N ASP A 278 3.58 -17.00 -6.61
CA ASP A 278 3.51 -17.88 -7.78
C ASP A 278 4.42 -17.37 -8.92
N GLY A 279 4.90 -16.13 -8.85
CA GLY A 279 5.89 -15.58 -9.78
C GLY A 279 7.33 -15.77 -9.29
N PHE A 280 7.53 -15.80 -7.96
CA PHE A 280 8.83 -16.00 -7.35
C PHE A 280 9.43 -17.36 -7.71
N GLY A 281 10.47 -17.35 -8.54
CA GLY A 281 11.23 -18.54 -8.92
C GLY A 281 10.69 -19.32 -10.13
N GLU A 282 9.53 -18.98 -10.68
CA GLU A 282 8.89 -19.72 -11.78
C GLU A 282 9.40 -19.34 -13.18
N LEU A 283 10.00 -18.15 -13.37
CA LEU A 283 10.66 -17.75 -14.64
C LEU A 283 12.19 -17.66 -14.52
N GLY A 284 12.77 -18.25 -13.46
CA GLY A 284 14.21 -18.38 -13.25
C GLY A 284 14.85 -19.64 -13.86
N SER A 285 14.13 -20.39 -14.71
CA SER A 285 14.60 -21.61 -15.38
C SER A 285 14.67 -21.46 -16.90
#